data_AF-A0A9X3S949-F1
#
_entry.id   AF-A0A9X3S949-F1
#
_cell.length_a   1.000
_cell.length_b   1.000
_cell.length_c   1.000
_cell.angle_alpha   90.00
_cell.angle_beta   90.00
_cell.angle_gamma   90.00
#
_symmetry.space_group_name_H-M   'P 1'
#
loop_
_entity.id
_entity.type
_entity.pdbx_description
1 polymer ?
#
loop_
_entity_poly.entity_id
_entity_poly.type
_entity_poly.pdbx_seq_one_letter_code
_entity_poly.pdbx_strand_id
1 'polypeptide(L)'
;MTRFRRALLIATFFAASAGGVSACGEEGVSVPDNERAAANIFTERCSGCHTLSVAGTQGSTTNIRTREYKDGPNFDQRHVSKNCALYAIRNGGFSSGPMPQNIIVGEEAEKVAEFLAKYSKSEPVGGEALKDCPATE
;
A
#
# COMPACT_ATOMS: atom_id res chain seq x y z
N MET A 1 45.78 45.13 -17.03
CA MET A 1 44.31 45.20 -16.85
C MET A 1 43.55 44.18 -17.72
N THR A 2 43.94 42.90 -17.70
CA THR A 2 43.31 41.87 -18.56
C THR A 2 43.05 40.53 -17.87
N ARG A 3 43.47 40.38 -16.60
CA ARG A 3 43.21 39.16 -15.79
C ARG A 3 41.95 39.25 -14.92
N PHE A 4 41.49 40.47 -14.61
CA PHE A 4 40.25 40.70 -13.85
C PHE A 4 38.96 40.59 -14.68
N ARG A 5 39.04 40.57 -16.02
CA ARG A 5 37.88 40.36 -16.90
C ARG A 5 37.52 38.89 -17.14
N ARG A 6 38.41 37.96 -16.76
CA ARG A 6 38.16 36.51 -16.89
C ARG A 6 37.51 35.89 -15.65
N ALA A 7 37.58 36.55 -14.51
CA ALA A 7 36.96 36.08 -13.27
C ALA A 7 35.44 36.36 -13.21
N LEU A 8 34.93 37.25 -14.07
CA LEU A 8 33.51 37.64 -14.08
C LEU A 8 32.63 36.82 -15.05
N LEU A 9 33.20 35.83 -15.74
CA LEU A 9 32.48 34.97 -16.72
C LEU A 9 32.36 33.50 -16.30
N ILE A 10 32.69 33.17 -15.04
CA ILE A 10 32.54 31.81 -14.48
C ILE A 10 31.56 31.79 -13.29
N ALA A 11 31.07 32.95 -12.84
CA ALA A 11 30.21 33.06 -11.66
C ALA A 11 28.69 33.10 -11.96
N THR A 12 28.27 32.96 -13.23
CA THR A 12 26.86 33.11 -13.64
C THR A 12 26.27 31.86 -14.30
N PHE A 13 26.90 30.70 -14.16
CA PHE A 13 26.48 29.47 -14.85
C PHE A 13 26.50 28.25 -13.92
N PHE A 14 25.65 28.24 -12.89
CA PHE A 14 24.93 27.06 -12.36
C PHE A 14 24.11 27.41 -11.09
N ALA A 15 23.42 28.56 -11.11
CA ALA A 15 22.33 28.81 -10.19
C ALA A 15 21.04 28.27 -10.84
N ALA A 16 20.67 27.02 -10.51
CA ALA A 16 19.33 26.43 -10.58
C ALA A 16 19.39 24.91 -10.84
N SER A 17 19.80 24.13 -9.85
CA SER A 17 19.19 22.81 -9.66
C SER A 17 18.15 22.97 -8.55
N ALA A 18 17.01 23.54 -8.94
CA ALA A 18 15.78 23.44 -8.18
C ALA A 18 15.57 21.96 -7.82
N GLY A 19 15.30 21.70 -6.55
CA GLY A 19 15.06 20.36 -6.05
C GLY A 19 14.01 19.66 -6.89
N GLY A 20 14.44 18.69 -7.69
CA GLY A 20 13.58 17.60 -8.08
C GLY A 20 13.36 16.76 -6.84
N VAL A 21 12.46 17.19 -5.95
CA VAL A 21 11.73 16.21 -5.17
C VAL A 21 10.96 15.41 -6.20
N SER A 22 11.55 14.28 -6.61
CA SER A 22 10.76 13.15 -7.03
C SER A 22 9.83 12.87 -5.85
N ALA A 23 8.65 13.48 -5.87
CA ALA A 23 7.51 12.86 -5.23
C ALA A 23 7.40 11.52 -5.96
N CYS A 24 7.98 10.47 -5.36
CA CYS A 24 7.49 9.12 -5.60
C CYS A 24 5.98 9.27 -5.43
N GLY A 25 5.23 9.15 -6.51
CA GLY A 25 3.80 9.42 -6.51
C GLY A 25 3.15 8.51 -5.49
N GLU A 26 2.87 9.03 -4.30
CA GLU A 26 1.82 8.49 -3.47
C GLU A 26 0.55 8.87 -4.22
N GLU A 27 -0.01 7.92 -4.98
CA GLU A 27 -1.44 7.95 -5.25
C GLU A 27 -2.12 8.24 -3.89
N GLY A 28 -2.69 9.43 -3.73
CA GLY A 28 -3.11 9.88 -2.40
C GLY A 28 -4.20 8.99 -1.82
N VAL A 29 -4.23 8.86 -0.49
CA VAL A 29 -5.34 8.23 0.24
C VAL A 29 -6.66 8.93 -0.13
N SER A 30 -7.55 8.18 -0.79
CA SER A 30 -8.80 8.64 -1.40
C SER A 30 -10.02 8.01 -0.71
N VAL A 31 -10.14 8.28 0.59
CA VAL A 31 -11.27 7.83 1.43
C VAL A 31 -11.77 8.99 2.31
N PRO A 32 -13.01 8.91 2.83
CA PRO A 32 -13.53 9.90 3.78
C PRO A 32 -12.65 10.04 5.03
N ASP A 33 -12.71 11.20 5.68
CA ASP A 33 -11.84 11.51 6.83
C ASP A 33 -12.00 10.55 8.01
N ASN A 34 -13.20 10.01 8.24
CA ASN A 34 -13.45 9.02 9.29
C ASN A 34 -12.77 7.66 9.02
N GLU A 35 -12.28 7.42 7.81
CA GLU A 35 -11.62 6.18 7.38
C GLU A 35 -10.13 6.38 7.06
N ARG A 36 -9.64 7.62 7.06
CA ARG A 36 -8.22 7.95 6.84
C ARG A 36 -7.29 7.22 7.81
N ALA A 37 -7.68 7.06 9.06
CA ALA A 37 -6.86 6.36 10.05
C ALA A 37 -6.58 4.90 9.61
N ALA A 38 -7.61 4.18 9.17
CA ALA A 38 -7.45 2.80 8.71
C ALA A 38 -6.64 2.72 7.41
N ALA A 39 -6.88 3.65 6.48
CA ALA A 39 -6.11 3.75 5.25
C ALA A 39 -4.62 4.02 5.54
N ASN A 40 -4.30 4.96 6.43
CA ASN A 40 -2.92 5.26 6.80
C ASN A 40 -2.22 4.08 7.46
N ILE A 41 -2.89 3.36 8.38
CA ILE A 41 -2.33 2.13 8.96
C ILE A 41 -2.04 1.11 7.85
N PHE A 42 -2.95 0.92 6.90
CA PHE A 42 -2.70 0.02 5.78
C PHE A 42 -1.51 0.48 4.92
N THR A 43 -1.40 1.77 4.63
CA THR A 43 -0.27 2.35 3.88
C THR A 43 1.05 2.17 4.62
N GLU A 44 1.10 2.44 5.91
CA GLU A 44 2.33 2.36 6.71
C GLU A 44 2.78 0.92 6.97
N ARG A 45 1.83 -0.02 7.07
CA ARG A 45 2.11 -1.38 7.56
C ARG A 45 2.03 -2.44 6.47
N CYS A 46 1.25 -2.24 5.42
CA CYS A 46 0.93 -3.27 4.43
C CYS A 46 1.34 -2.91 2.99
N SER A 47 1.60 -1.64 2.69
CA SER A 47 1.84 -1.15 1.31
C SER A 47 3.03 -1.80 0.61
N GLY A 48 4.04 -2.26 1.35
CA GLY A 48 5.23 -2.86 0.78
C GLY A 48 4.98 -4.18 0.04
N CYS A 49 3.85 -4.83 0.29
CA CYS A 49 3.49 -6.12 -0.32
C CYS A 49 2.10 -6.10 -0.99
N HIS A 50 1.21 -5.18 -0.61
CA HIS A 50 -0.17 -5.17 -1.07
C HIS A 50 -0.53 -3.92 -1.87
N THR A 51 -1.34 -4.12 -2.90
CA THR A 51 -1.97 -3.05 -3.69
C THR A 51 -3.41 -2.82 -3.24
N LEU A 52 -3.77 -1.57 -3.00
CA LEU A 52 -5.12 -1.08 -2.80
C LEU A 52 -5.17 0.41 -3.17
N SER A 53 -5.81 0.72 -4.29
CA SER A 53 -5.74 2.05 -4.91
C SER A 53 -6.31 3.15 -4.01
N VAL A 54 -7.38 2.88 -3.24
CA VAL A 54 -7.98 3.88 -2.35
C VAL A 54 -7.07 4.28 -1.18
N ALA A 55 -6.10 3.43 -0.83
CA ALA A 55 -5.08 3.70 0.19
C ALA A 55 -3.75 4.13 -0.44
N GLY A 56 -3.67 4.26 -1.77
CA GLY A 56 -2.47 4.71 -2.44
C GLY A 56 -1.34 3.69 -2.53
N THR A 57 -1.61 2.40 -2.35
CA THR A 57 -0.55 1.40 -2.27
C THR A 57 -0.41 0.59 -3.57
N GLN A 58 0.83 0.30 -3.96
CA GLN A 58 1.18 -0.49 -5.15
C GLN A 58 2.27 -1.53 -4.83
N GLY A 59 2.04 -2.35 -3.81
CA GLY A 59 3.00 -3.39 -3.39
C GLY A 59 2.89 -4.72 -4.12
N SER A 60 1.74 -5.01 -4.74
CA SER A 60 1.50 -6.29 -5.42
C SER A 60 2.04 -6.27 -6.85
N THR A 61 2.75 -7.31 -7.25
CA THR A 61 3.00 -7.55 -8.68
C THR A 61 1.69 -7.86 -9.41
N THR A 62 1.61 -7.46 -10.68
CA THR A 62 0.52 -7.84 -11.59
C THR A 62 0.88 -9.03 -12.48
N ASN A 63 2.16 -9.41 -12.55
CA ASN A 63 2.63 -10.52 -13.36
C ASN A 63 3.04 -11.71 -12.49
N ILE A 64 2.28 -12.79 -12.59
CA ILE A 64 2.48 -14.01 -11.79
C ILE A 64 3.85 -14.65 -12.04
N ARG A 65 4.43 -14.50 -13.25
CA ARG A 65 5.73 -15.10 -13.61
C ARG A 65 6.92 -14.36 -13.00
N THR A 66 6.73 -13.10 -12.63
CA THR A 66 7.76 -12.25 -12.02
C THR A 66 7.41 -11.93 -10.57
N ARG A 67 6.46 -12.68 -9.98
CA ARG A 67 6.06 -12.52 -8.61
C ARG A 67 7.15 -12.99 -7.68
N GLU A 68 7.65 -12.07 -6.87
CA GLU A 68 8.57 -12.44 -5.80
C GLU A 68 7.76 -13.10 -4.67
N TYR A 69 8.44 -13.90 -3.85
CA TYR A 69 7.82 -14.56 -2.71
C TYR A 69 7.07 -13.59 -1.77
N LYS A 70 7.52 -12.32 -1.72
CA LYS A 70 6.97 -11.26 -0.86
C LYS A 70 5.71 -10.57 -1.36
N ASP A 71 5.20 -10.91 -2.53
CA ASP A 71 4.08 -10.17 -3.10
C ASP A 71 2.75 -10.64 -2.51
N GLY A 72 2.10 -9.73 -1.77
CA GLY A 72 0.77 -9.91 -1.23
C GLY A 72 -0.33 -9.71 -2.28
N PRO A 73 -1.57 -10.17 -2.02
CA PRO A 73 -2.71 -9.93 -2.89
C PRO A 73 -2.97 -8.46 -3.23
N ASN A 74 -3.36 -8.23 -4.49
CA ASN A 74 -3.92 -6.97 -4.95
C ASN A 74 -5.43 -6.93 -4.63
N PHE A 75 -5.83 -6.05 -3.72
CA PHE A 75 -7.21 -5.94 -3.25
C PHE A 75 -8.12 -5.17 -4.22
N ASP A 76 -7.57 -4.43 -5.18
CA ASP A 76 -8.36 -3.87 -6.29
C ASP A 76 -8.86 -4.96 -7.25
N GLN A 77 -8.25 -6.15 -7.19
CA GLN A 77 -8.57 -7.28 -8.06
C GLN A 77 -9.29 -8.42 -7.35
N ARG A 78 -9.25 -8.45 -6.01
CA ARG A 78 -9.75 -9.55 -5.20
C ARG A 78 -10.43 -9.04 -3.93
N HIS A 79 -11.61 -9.60 -3.65
CA HIS A 79 -12.29 -9.41 -2.37
C HIS A 79 -11.57 -10.10 -1.21
N VAL A 80 -11.64 -9.48 -0.03
CA VAL A 80 -11.33 -10.13 1.25
C VAL A 80 -12.40 -9.74 2.27
N SER A 81 -12.96 -10.71 2.98
CA SER A 81 -13.89 -10.43 4.07
C SER A 81 -13.15 -9.93 5.32
N LYS A 82 -13.89 -9.31 6.25
CA LYS A 82 -13.34 -8.85 7.54
C LYS A 82 -12.65 -9.99 8.31
N ASN A 83 -13.34 -11.12 8.47
CA ASN A 83 -12.80 -12.25 9.23
C ASN A 83 -11.57 -12.86 8.56
N CYS A 84 -11.57 -12.94 7.22
CA CYS A 84 -10.40 -13.39 6.48
C CYS A 84 -9.21 -12.42 6.61
N ALA A 85 -9.45 -11.10 6.57
CA ALA A 85 -8.40 -10.13 6.81
C ALA A 85 -7.80 -10.26 8.23
N LEU A 86 -8.64 -10.38 9.26
CA LEU A 86 -8.20 -10.62 10.64
C LEU A 86 -7.39 -11.91 10.77
N TYR A 87 -7.87 -13.00 10.18
CA TYR A 87 -7.17 -14.27 10.17
C TYR A 87 -5.76 -14.11 9.55
N ALA A 88 -5.67 -13.47 8.38
CA ALA A 88 -4.40 -13.26 7.69
C ALA A 88 -3.45 -12.38 8.49
N ILE A 89 -3.93 -11.28 9.09
CA ILE A 89 -3.12 -10.38 9.92
C ILE A 89 -2.54 -11.13 11.12
N ARG A 90 -3.34 -11.97 11.79
CA ARG A 90 -2.89 -12.76 12.95
C ARG A 90 -1.89 -13.86 12.57
N ASN A 91 -2.15 -14.54 11.44
CA ASN A 91 -1.44 -15.77 11.07
C ASN A 91 -0.33 -15.59 10.03
N GLY A 92 -0.13 -14.38 9.50
CA GLY A 92 0.88 -14.12 8.47
C GLY A 92 0.41 -14.59 7.09
N GLY A 93 -0.87 -14.38 6.79
CA GLY A 93 -1.52 -14.82 5.56
C GLY A 93 -2.20 -16.18 5.66
N PHE A 94 -2.61 -16.71 4.51
CA PHE A 94 -3.33 -17.99 4.36
C PHE A 94 -2.42 -19.17 4.02
N SER A 95 -1.11 -18.93 3.89
CA SER A 95 -0.12 -19.90 3.43
C SER A 95 1.25 -19.53 4.00
N SER A 96 2.31 -20.22 3.61
CA SER A 96 3.68 -20.02 4.10
C SER A 96 4.33 -18.69 3.72
N GLY A 97 3.63 -17.80 2.99
CA GLY A 97 4.16 -16.53 2.48
C GLY A 97 4.79 -15.65 3.57
N PRO A 98 5.62 -14.67 3.20
CA PRO A 98 6.46 -13.93 4.15
C PRO A 98 5.71 -12.82 4.89
N MET A 99 4.37 -12.80 4.82
CA MET A 99 3.57 -11.80 5.52
C MET A 99 3.80 -11.97 7.03
N PRO A 100 4.28 -10.95 7.75
CA PRO A 100 4.53 -11.07 9.18
C PRO A 100 3.24 -11.33 9.97
N GLN A 101 3.31 -12.22 10.94
CA GLN A 101 2.25 -12.44 11.93
C GLN A 101 2.11 -11.24 12.84
N ASN A 102 0.86 -10.88 13.18
CA ASN A 102 0.52 -9.83 14.15
C ASN A 102 1.19 -8.48 13.84
N ILE A 103 1.33 -8.13 12.55
CA ILE A 103 1.95 -6.87 12.11
C ILE A 103 1.25 -5.62 12.67
N ILE A 104 -0.05 -5.77 12.95
CA ILE A 104 -0.94 -4.89 13.73
C ILE A 104 -1.86 -5.78 14.57
N VAL A 105 -2.37 -5.27 15.70
CA VAL A 105 -3.21 -6.01 16.65
C VAL A 105 -4.33 -5.14 17.22
N GLY A 106 -5.31 -5.76 17.90
CA GLY A 106 -6.38 -5.05 18.58
C GLY A 106 -7.21 -4.17 17.65
N GLU A 107 -7.49 -2.95 18.08
CA GLU A 107 -8.34 -2.00 17.36
C GLU A 107 -7.81 -1.64 15.96
N GLU A 108 -6.48 -1.60 15.78
CA GLU A 108 -5.89 -1.33 14.47
C GLU A 108 -6.19 -2.46 13.48
N ALA A 109 -6.07 -3.72 13.93
CA ALA A 109 -6.39 -4.88 13.12
C ALA A 109 -7.87 -4.91 12.72
N GLU A 110 -8.77 -4.59 13.66
CA GLU A 110 -10.21 -4.48 13.39
C GLU A 110 -10.52 -3.40 12.35
N LYS A 111 -9.97 -2.19 12.53
CA LYS A 111 -10.17 -1.07 11.60
C LYS A 111 -9.66 -1.38 10.20
N VAL A 112 -8.47 -1.97 10.08
CA VAL A 112 -7.90 -2.34 8.78
C VAL A 112 -8.69 -3.48 8.14
N ALA A 113 -9.16 -4.45 8.91
CA ALA A 113 -9.97 -5.54 8.38
C ALA A 113 -11.34 -5.05 7.86
N GLU A 114 -11.99 -4.13 8.56
CA GLU A 114 -13.22 -3.48 8.11
C GLU A 114 -12.99 -2.64 6.85
N PHE A 115 -11.90 -1.87 6.84
CA PHE A 115 -11.48 -1.08 5.70
C PHE A 115 -11.25 -1.95 4.45
N LEU A 116 -10.53 -3.07 4.59
CA LEU A 116 -10.29 -4.02 3.51
C LEU A 116 -11.57 -4.68 3.01
N ALA A 117 -12.47 -5.06 3.92
CA ALA A 117 -13.76 -5.63 3.54
C ALA A 117 -14.62 -4.65 2.74
N LYS A 118 -14.56 -3.37 3.09
CA LYS A 118 -15.31 -2.31 2.41
C LYS A 118 -14.72 -1.95 1.05
N TYR A 119 -13.40 -1.86 0.93
CA TYR A 119 -12.72 -1.28 -0.23
C TYR A 119 -12.06 -2.28 -1.18
N SER A 120 -11.91 -3.54 -0.79
CA SER A 120 -11.49 -4.57 -1.73
C SER A 120 -12.55 -4.79 -2.81
N LYS A 121 -12.15 -5.33 -3.96
CA LYS A 121 -13.04 -5.58 -5.09
C LYS A 121 -14.27 -6.35 -4.62
N SER A 122 -15.46 -5.85 -4.94
CA SER A 122 -16.71 -6.52 -4.59
C SER A 122 -16.76 -7.94 -5.17
N GLU A 123 -17.36 -8.88 -4.43
CA GLU A 123 -17.59 -10.22 -4.95
C GLU A 123 -18.42 -10.17 -6.25
N PRO A 124 -18.13 -11.03 -7.24
CA PRO A 124 -18.93 -11.09 -8.45
C PRO A 124 -20.37 -11.52 -8.10
N VAL A 125 -21.35 -10.72 -8.54
CA VAL A 125 -22.77 -11.05 -8.41
C VAL A 125 -23.05 -12.37 -9.13
N GLY A 126 -23.48 -13.40 -8.40
CA GLY A 126 -23.80 -14.72 -8.95
C GLY A 126 -22.66 -15.75 -8.89
N GLY A 127 -21.50 -15.41 -8.33
CA GLY A 127 -20.49 -16.39 -7.92
C GLY A 127 -20.81 -16.99 -6.55
N GLU A 128 -20.30 -18.20 -6.26
CA GLU A 128 -20.32 -18.73 -4.89
C GLU A 128 -19.49 -17.78 -4.01
N ALA A 129 -20.13 -17.12 -3.05
CA ALA A 129 -19.46 -16.22 -2.11
C ALA A 129 -18.26 -16.94 -1.48
N LEU A 130 -17.12 -16.26 -1.31
CA LEU A 130 -15.99 -16.88 -0.63
C LEU A 130 -16.46 -17.36 0.73
N LYS A 131 -16.22 -18.64 1.04
CA LYS A 131 -16.44 -19.17 2.39
C LYS A 131 -15.68 -18.27 3.36
N ASP A 132 -16.44 -17.58 4.22
CA ASP A 132 -15.85 -16.66 5.17
C ASP A 132 -14.92 -17.43 6.11
N CYS A 133 -13.82 -16.80 6.46
CA CYS A 133 -12.89 -17.37 7.41
C CYS A 133 -13.55 -17.40 8.79
N PRO A 134 -13.29 -18.42 9.62
CA PRO A 134 -13.90 -18.50 10.94
C PRO A 134 -13.61 -17.22 11.72
N ALA A 135 -14.64 -16.66 12.35
CA ALA A 135 -14.48 -15.60 13.32
C ALA A 135 -13.53 -16.12 14.40
N THR A 136 -12.42 -15.44 14.60
CA THR A 136 -11.38 -15.88 15.53
C THR A 136 -11.79 -15.42 16.92
N GLU A 137 -11.97 -16.38 17.84
CA GLU A 137 -12.22 -16.15 19.28
C GLU A 137 -11.10 -15.30 19.92
#